data_AF-L7VIE7-F1
#
_entry.id   AF-L7VIE7-F1
#
_cell.length_a   1.000
_cell.length_b   1.000
_cell.length_c   1.000
_cell.angle_alpha   90.00
_cell.angle_beta   90.00
_cell.angle_gamma   90.00
#
_symmetry.space_group_name_H-M   'P 1'
#
loop_
_entity.id
_entity.type
_entity.pdbx_description
1 polymer ?
#
loop_
_entity_poly.entity_id
_entity_poly.type
_entity_poly.pdbx_seq_one_letter_code
_entity_poly.pdbx_strand_id
1 'polypeptide(L)'
;MGKVNIELAVDAAGDGRTDCSNAIQRAIDTVSASGGGKVYFRPGIYLTGSIFLKSGVTLEIGEGVELRGIIDETAYPDIWTRVAGIEMEWPAGLINVIGQANVTITGKGTIDGQGFYWWNKYWGEDRLGGMRKEYTGKGLRWAVDYDCKRPRNILIYNSSQVTLRDLTLRRSPFWNVHICYSTDVYVSGLVIKDNEGPSTDGIDVDSSRNVLIENCNIECNDDNICIKAGRDADGLRVNRPSENIVVRNCSIGSGAGVTIGSETSGSIRNVEIYQIKANGTDGGFRIKSALTRGGVIENIRVHDFEMVNVLRPFIFQLNWNPSYSYASLPENWKGNIPAHWKVLTEHVPEELGIPTVRNIEISGVVAKSIHEISELSSGKHAESQAMEIEAHPSRPITWVKWKNVYIEADKTGYIENASDWTMENVTIRTRGGEPVRMKNCVNVQAPKVEKMEGI
;
A
#
# COMPACT_ATOMS: atom_id res chain seq x y z
N MET A 1 18.72 33.71 -20.58
CA MET A 1 17.33 34.12 -20.28
C MET A 1 17.00 33.62 -18.89
N GLY A 2 16.54 34.50 -17.99
CA GLY A 2 16.22 34.12 -16.61
C GLY A 2 15.03 33.16 -16.57
N LYS A 3 15.02 32.23 -15.62
CA LYS A 3 13.87 31.35 -15.36
C LYS A 3 12.69 32.23 -14.97
N VAL A 4 11.64 32.26 -15.78
CA VAL A 4 10.39 32.94 -15.44
C VAL A 4 9.46 31.84 -14.91
N ASN A 5 9.17 31.85 -13.62
CA ASN A 5 8.10 31.02 -13.07
C ASN A 5 6.78 31.53 -13.64
N ILE A 6 6.20 30.79 -14.59
CA ILE A 6 4.92 31.15 -15.19
C ILE A 6 3.78 30.40 -14.52
N GLU A 7 2.60 31.03 -14.47
CA GLU A 7 1.36 30.37 -14.08
C GLU A 7 0.46 30.26 -15.32
N LEU A 8 -0.02 29.04 -15.62
CA LEU A 8 -0.81 28.76 -16.82
C LEU A 8 -2.09 28.00 -16.46
N ALA A 9 -3.23 28.58 -16.82
CA ALA A 9 -4.51 27.88 -16.76
C ALA A 9 -4.59 26.85 -17.88
N VAL A 10 -5.11 25.66 -17.59
CA VAL A 10 -5.47 24.69 -18.62
C VAL A 10 -6.61 25.23 -19.48
N ASP A 11 -6.37 25.34 -20.78
CA ASP A 11 -7.36 25.73 -21.79
C ASP A 11 -8.11 24.49 -22.30
N ALA A 12 -9.07 24.03 -21.50
CA ALA A 12 -9.95 22.91 -21.83
C ALA A 12 -11.33 23.06 -21.20
N ALA A 13 -12.32 22.36 -21.78
CA ALA A 13 -13.68 22.34 -21.25
C ALA A 13 -13.77 21.44 -20.00
N GLY A 14 -14.06 22.03 -18.85
CA GLY A 14 -14.32 21.32 -17.59
C GLY A 14 -15.74 20.72 -17.52
N ASP A 15 -16.24 20.12 -18.60
CA ASP A 15 -17.61 19.61 -18.76
C ASP A 15 -17.79 18.13 -18.37
N GLY A 16 -16.70 17.45 -18.00
CA GLY A 16 -16.65 16.03 -17.65
C GLY A 16 -16.87 15.07 -18.81
N ARG A 17 -16.79 15.54 -20.05
CA ARG A 17 -17.06 14.76 -21.28
C ARG A 17 -15.97 14.93 -22.33
N THR A 18 -15.43 16.14 -22.48
CA THR A 18 -14.39 16.45 -23.45
C THR A 18 -13.07 15.86 -22.98
N ASP A 19 -12.38 15.10 -23.83
CA ASP A 19 -11.03 14.63 -23.54
C ASP A 19 -10.04 15.81 -23.49
N CYS A 20 -9.57 16.09 -22.28
CA CYS A 20 -8.68 17.21 -21.96
C CYS A 20 -7.20 16.82 -21.99
N SER A 21 -6.84 15.56 -22.27
CA SER A 21 -5.49 15.02 -22.11
C SER A 21 -4.43 15.87 -22.80
N ASN A 22 -4.65 16.17 -24.08
CA ASN A 22 -3.73 16.97 -24.89
C ASN A 22 -3.62 18.42 -24.39
N ALA A 23 -4.70 19.01 -23.90
CA ALA A 23 -4.70 20.38 -23.40
C ALA A 23 -3.94 20.50 -22.06
N ILE A 24 -4.17 19.54 -21.16
CA ILE A 24 -3.45 19.46 -19.89
C ILE A 24 -1.96 19.23 -20.13
N GLN A 25 -1.60 18.28 -21.00
CA GLN A 25 -0.20 18.00 -21.31
C GLN A 25 0.50 19.21 -21.94
N ARG A 26 -0.14 19.91 -22.88
CA ARG A 26 0.41 21.15 -23.46
C ARG A 26 0.69 22.22 -22.41
N ALA A 27 -0.20 22.38 -21.42
CA ALA A 27 0.01 23.35 -20.34
C ALA A 27 1.23 22.96 -19.49
N ILE A 28 1.36 21.69 -19.12
CA ILE A 28 2.52 21.15 -18.40
C ILE A 28 3.82 21.39 -19.18
N ASP A 29 3.84 21.04 -20.46
CA ASP A 29 5.03 21.17 -21.31
C ASP A 29 5.44 22.64 -21.48
N THR A 30 4.46 23.55 -21.62
CA THR A 30 4.71 25.00 -21.73
C THR A 30 5.33 25.58 -20.47
N VAL A 31 4.79 25.21 -19.29
CA VAL A 31 5.33 25.63 -17.99
C VAL A 31 6.73 25.07 -17.79
N SER A 32 6.94 23.79 -18.12
CA SER A 32 8.27 23.18 -18.05
C SER A 32 9.29 23.86 -18.96
N ALA A 33 8.93 24.15 -20.22
CA ALA A 33 9.80 24.81 -21.19
C ALA A 33 10.19 26.23 -20.78
N SER A 34 9.38 26.88 -19.94
CA SER A 34 9.64 28.21 -19.38
C SER A 34 10.60 28.19 -18.17
N GLY A 35 11.02 27.00 -17.74
CA GLY A 35 11.95 26.80 -16.62
C GLY A 35 11.28 26.39 -15.30
N GLY A 36 9.99 26.08 -15.32
CA GLY A 36 9.17 25.73 -14.17
C GLY A 36 8.02 26.71 -13.93
N GLY A 37 7.16 26.38 -12.97
CA GLY A 37 5.99 27.20 -12.64
C GLY A 37 4.76 26.37 -12.28
N LYS A 38 3.57 26.95 -12.43
CA LYS A 38 2.31 26.37 -11.98
C LYS A 38 1.33 26.15 -13.14
N VAL A 39 0.77 24.95 -13.24
CA VAL A 39 -0.39 24.63 -14.05
C VAL A 39 -1.61 24.56 -13.12
N TYR A 40 -2.69 25.27 -13.45
CA TYR A 40 -3.92 25.26 -12.66
C TYR A 40 -5.17 25.17 -13.54
N PHE A 41 -6.33 24.97 -12.91
CA PHE A 41 -7.61 24.77 -13.59
C PHE A 41 -8.65 25.76 -13.08
N ARG A 42 -9.67 26.04 -13.90
CA ARG A 42 -10.91 26.64 -13.42
C ARG A 42 -11.78 25.54 -12.80
N PRO A 43 -12.72 25.84 -11.88
CA PRO A 43 -13.64 24.83 -11.36
C PRO A 43 -14.37 24.10 -12.49
N GLY A 44 -14.46 22.78 -12.39
CA GLY A 44 -14.98 21.92 -13.45
C GLY A 44 -14.46 20.49 -13.35
N ILE A 45 -14.98 19.63 -14.22
CA ILE A 45 -14.57 18.22 -14.31
C ILE A 45 -13.81 18.05 -15.62
N TYR A 46 -12.55 17.63 -15.55
CA TYR A 46 -11.67 17.46 -16.69
C TYR A 46 -11.45 15.97 -16.92
N LEU A 47 -12.05 15.44 -17.99
CA LEU A 47 -11.87 14.06 -18.40
C LEU A 47 -10.48 13.91 -19.06
N THR A 48 -9.65 12.98 -18.61
CA THR A 48 -8.27 12.83 -19.12
C THR A 48 -7.76 11.40 -19.01
N GLY A 49 -6.92 10.99 -19.96
CA GLY A 49 -6.02 9.85 -19.84
C GLY A 49 -4.75 10.22 -19.09
N SER A 50 -3.68 9.44 -19.27
CA SER A 50 -2.40 9.69 -18.62
C SER A 50 -1.81 11.06 -18.96
N ILE A 51 -1.48 11.83 -17.91
CA ILE A 51 -0.66 13.04 -18.01
C ILE A 51 0.70 12.82 -17.35
N PHE A 52 1.73 13.49 -17.88
CA PHE A 52 3.13 13.33 -17.50
C PHE A 52 3.71 14.67 -17.04
N LEU A 53 3.90 14.79 -15.73
CA LEU A 53 4.54 15.96 -15.13
C LEU A 53 6.03 16.01 -15.45
N LYS A 54 6.57 17.23 -15.41
CA LYS A 54 7.96 17.54 -15.74
C LYS A 54 8.64 18.28 -14.60
N SER A 55 9.96 18.24 -14.58
CA SER A 55 10.76 18.85 -13.52
C SER A 55 10.45 20.34 -13.35
N GLY A 56 10.30 20.80 -12.10
CA GLY A 56 9.98 22.20 -11.77
C GLY A 56 8.51 22.60 -11.93
N VAL A 57 7.62 21.67 -12.30
CA VAL A 57 6.18 21.94 -12.46
C VAL A 57 5.43 21.70 -11.16
N THR A 58 4.57 22.65 -10.81
CA THR A 58 3.49 22.50 -9.83
C THR A 58 2.17 22.28 -10.57
N LEU A 59 1.50 21.16 -10.35
CA LEU A 59 0.12 20.92 -10.79
C LEU A 59 -0.83 21.23 -9.62
N GLU A 60 -1.57 22.32 -9.73
CA GLU A 60 -2.56 22.76 -8.74
C GLU A 60 -3.98 22.36 -9.17
N ILE A 61 -4.51 21.31 -8.54
CA ILE A 61 -5.88 20.85 -8.71
C ILE A 61 -6.70 21.53 -7.60
N GLY A 62 -7.22 22.72 -7.90
CA GLY A 62 -7.91 23.57 -6.94
C GLY A 62 -9.26 23.03 -6.46
N GLU A 63 -9.83 23.70 -5.45
CA GLU A 63 -11.19 23.40 -4.98
C GLU A 63 -12.21 23.52 -6.12
N GLY A 64 -13.15 22.58 -6.20
CA GLY A 64 -14.13 22.51 -7.29
C GLY A 64 -13.58 21.96 -8.62
N VAL A 65 -12.32 21.51 -8.66
CA VAL A 65 -11.71 20.83 -9.81
C VAL A 65 -11.71 19.32 -9.59
N GLU A 66 -12.14 18.55 -10.59
CA GLU A 66 -11.98 17.10 -10.62
C GLU A 66 -11.21 16.69 -11.88
N LEU A 67 -10.10 15.96 -11.72
CA LEU A 67 -9.47 15.21 -12.80
C LEU A 67 -10.09 13.81 -12.82
N ARG A 68 -10.84 13.50 -13.88
CA ARG A 68 -11.55 12.25 -14.04
C ARG A 68 -10.85 11.38 -15.08
N GLY A 69 -10.44 10.18 -14.69
CA GLY A 69 -9.79 9.22 -15.57
C GLY A 69 -10.73 8.71 -16.65
N ILE A 70 -10.28 8.66 -17.91
CA ILE A 70 -11.03 8.04 -19.00
C ILE A 70 -11.20 6.53 -18.75
N ILE A 71 -12.39 5.99 -19.03
CA ILE A 71 -12.69 4.55 -18.97
C ILE A 71 -12.41 3.85 -20.30
N ASP A 72 -11.19 4.01 -20.79
CA ASP A 72 -10.64 3.39 -22.01
C ASP A 72 -9.18 2.99 -21.72
N GLU A 73 -8.83 1.72 -21.92
CA GLU A 73 -7.48 1.22 -21.66
C GLU A 73 -6.42 1.89 -22.52
N THR A 74 -6.78 2.34 -23.74
CA THR A 74 -5.86 3.00 -24.66
C THR A 74 -5.48 4.42 -24.22
N ALA A 75 -6.21 5.01 -23.27
CA ALA A 75 -5.88 6.30 -22.67
C ALA A 75 -4.69 6.23 -21.69
N TYR A 76 -4.21 5.02 -21.37
CA TYR A 76 -3.11 4.76 -20.45
C TYR A 76 -2.02 3.96 -21.19
N PRO A 77 -1.02 4.64 -21.79
CA PRO A 77 0.03 3.95 -22.53
C PRO A 77 0.82 3.01 -21.62
N ASP A 78 1.20 1.85 -22.14
CA ASP A 78 2.13 0.95 -21.45
C ASP A 78 3.50 1.64 -21.30
N ILE A 79 4.08 1.51 -20.10
CA ILE A 79 5.40 1.99 -19.74
C ILE A 79 6.17 0.92 -18.98
N TRP A 80 7.51 0.93 -19.09
CA TRP A 80 8.35 0.14 -18.22
C TRP A 80 8.31 0.69 -16.78
N THR A 81 7.79 -0.09 -15.85
CA THR A 81 7.56 0.29 -14.45
C THR A 81 7.59 -0.95 -13.56
N ARG A 82 7.44 -0.78 -12.24
CA ARG A 82 7.16 -1.87 -11.31
C ARG A 82 5.67 -1.95 -10.93
N VAL A 83 5.14 -3.16 -10.78
CA VAL A 83 3.79 -3.47 -10.29
C VAL A 83 3.83 -4.73 -9.43
N ALA A 84 3.22 -4.70 -8.25
CA ALA A 84 3.24 -5.82 -7.27
C ALA A 84 4.64 -6.44 -7.07
N GLY A 85 5.67 -5.58 -7.11
CA GLY A 85 7.07 -5.94 -6.90
C GLY A 85 7.85 -6.46 -8.10
N ILE A 86 7.26 -6.53 -9.31
CA ILE A 86 7.89 -7.01 -10.55
C ILE A 86 8.07 -5.86 -11.55
N GLU A 87 9.27 -5.72 -12.13
CA GLU A 87 9.51 -4.83 -13.28
C GLU A 87 8.92 -5.41 -14.58
N MET A 88 8.01 -4.68 -15.23
CA MET A 88 7.37 -5.07 -16.48
C MET A 88 6.72 -3.88 -17.21
N GLU A 89 6.27 -4.11 -18.46
CA GLU A 89 5.38 -3.20 -19.19
C GLU A 89 3.98 -3.20 -18.56
N TRP A 90 3.52 -2.02 -18.14
CA TRP A 90 2.22 -1.84 -17.47
C TRP A 90 1.62 -0.48 -17.81
N PRO A 91 0.28 -0.31 -17.80
CA PRO A 91 -0.34 0.99 -18.03
C PRO A 91 0.20 2.09 -17.11
N ALA A 92 0.49 3.26 -17.69
CA ALA A 92 0.81 4.45 -16.92
C ALA A 92 -0.33 4.80 -15.94
N GLY A 93 -0.01 5.57 -14.89
CA GLY A 93 -1.03 6.14 -14.01
C GLY A 93 -1.85 7.23 -14.70
N LEU A 94 -2.90 7.71 -14.04
CA LEU A 94 -3.60 8.92 -14.47
C LEU A 94 -2.67 10.14 -14.40
N ILE A 95 -1.90 10.28 -13.32
CA ILE A 95 -0.86 11.30 -13.16
C ILE A 95 0.49 10.62 -12.95
N ASN A 96 1.49 11.02 -13.74
CA ASN A 96 2.80 10.37 -13.76
C ASN A 96 3.92 11.38 -13.52
N VAL A 97 4.82 11.05 -12.59
CA VAL A 97 6.10 11.72 -12.36
C VAL A 97 7.20 10.68 -12.58
N ILE A 98 7.80 10.68 -13.78
CA ILE A 98 8.73 9.63 -14.21
C ILE A 98 10.07 10.26 -14.58
N GLY A 99 11.12 9.93 -13.82
CA GLY A 99 12.46 10.47 -14.07
C GLY A 99 12.54 11.99 -13.89
N GLN A 100 11.74 12.58 -12.99
CA GLN A 100 11.66 14.03 -12.80
C GLN A 100 12.13 14.48 -11.41
N ALA A 101 12.42 15.77 -11.27
CA ALA A 101 12.80 16.38 -10.00
C ALA A 101 12.03 17.66 -9.70
N ASN A 102 11.83 17.98 -8.42
CA ASN A 102 11.19 19.22 -7.97
C ASN A 102 9.78 19.38 -8.57
N VAL A 103 8.91 18.41 -8.30
CA VAL A 103 7.52 18.37 -8.80
C VAL A 103 6.57 18.51 -7.62
N THR A 104 5.55 19.35 -7.75
CA THR A 104 4.49 19.47 -6.74
C THR A 104 3.13 19.13 -7.35
N ILE A 105 2.34 18.30 -6.68
CA ILE A 105 0.93 18.05 -6.98
C ILE A 105 0.13 18.47 -5.76
N THR A 106 -0.74 19.47 -5.90
CA THR A 106 -1.36 20.11 -4.74
C THR A 106 -2.76 20.65 -5.04
N GLY A 107 -3.46 21.10 -4.00
CA GLY A 107 -4.76 21.75 -4.07
C GLY A 107 -5.86 20.87 -3.47
N LYS A 108 -7.05 21.45 -3.27
CA LYS A 108 -8.20 20.81 -2.60
C LYS A 108 -9.16 20.12 -3.57
N GLY A 109 -8.71 19.86 -4.78
CA GLY A 109 -9.49 19.20 -5.81
C GLY A 109 -9.49 17.68 -5.68
N THR A 110 -10.14 17.03 -6.64
CA THR A 110 -10.35 15.58 -6.64
C THR A 110 -9.63 14.92 -7.82
N ILE A 111 -9.02 13.77 -7.57
CA ILE A 111 -8.55 12.82 -8.59
C ILE A 111 -9.46 11.60 -8.52
N ASP A 112 -10.08 11.27 -9.63
CA ASP A 112 -11.09 10.23 -9.73
C ASP A 112 -10.77 9.24 -10.84
N GLY A 113 -10.34 8.04 -10.46
CA GLY A 113 -9.90 7.03 -11.41
C GLY A 113 -11.02 6.28 -12.13
N GLN A 114 -12.30 6.54 -11.82
CA GLN A 114 -13.45 5.82 -12.36
C GLN A 114 -13.35 4.28 -12.21
N GLY A 115 -12.91 3.83 -11.03
CA GLY A 115 -12.52 2.46 -10.70
C GLY A 115 -13.51 1.35 -11.06
N PHE A 116 -14.82 1.60 -11.06
CA PHE A 116 -15.85 0.56 -11.26
C PHE A 116 -15.65 -0.30 -12.52
N TYR A 117 -15.27 0.30 -13.65
CA TYR A 117 -14.98 -0.45 -14.88
C TYR A 117 -13.88 -1.50 -14.65
N TRP A 118 -12.81 -1.09 -13.99
CA TRP A 118 -11.62 -1.89 -13.72
C TRP A 118 -11.85 -2.93 -12.63
N TRP A 119 -12.65 -2.59 -11.61
CA TRP A 119 -13.02 -3.50 -10.54
C TRP A 119 -13.91 -4.61 -11.07
N ASN A 120 -14.88 -4.28 -11.93
CA ASN A 120 -15.75 -5.26 -12.58
C ASN A 120 -14.96 -6.15 -13.56
N LYS A 121 -13.95 -5.62 -14.26
CA LYS A 121 -13.02 -6.45 -15.05
C LYS A 121 -12.35 -7.53 -14.19
N TYR A 122 -11.89 -7.17 -12.98
CA TYR A 122 -11.19 -8.09 -12.09
C TYR A 122 -12.13 -9.05 -11.36
N TRP A 123 -13.16 -8.56 -10.67
CA TRP A 123 -14.05 -9.37 -9.82
C TRP A 123 -15.43 -9.66 -10.40
N GLY A 124 -15.80 -9.11 -11.55
CA GLY A 124 -17.19 -9.12 -12.01
C GLY A 124 -18.08 -8.16 -11.22
N GLU A 125 -19.27 -7.87 -11.74
CA GLU A 125 -20.23 -6.96 -11.09
C GLU A 125 -20.74 -7.50 -9.74
N ASP A 126 -20.80 -8.82 -9.59
CA ASP A 126 -21.22 -9.52 -8.37
C ASP A 126 -20.10 -9.66 -7.33
N ARG A 127 -18.89 -9.15 -7.64
CA ARG A 127 -17.65 -9.33 -6.88
C ARG A 127 -17.18 -10.79 -6.70
N LEU A 128 -17.79 -11.74 -7.42
CA LEU A 128 -17.52 -13.19 -7.32
C LEU A 128 -17.07 -13.82 -8.64
N GLY A 129 -16.98 -13.03 -9.72
CA GLY A 129 -16.62 -13.40 -11.08
C GLY A 129 -15.34 -12.75 -11.60
N GLY A 130 -15.44 -12.20 -12.82
CA GLY A 130 -14.36 -11.51 -13.53
C GLY A 130 -13.14 -12.38 -13.84
N MET A 131 -12.05 -11.72 -14.23
CA MET A 131 -10.76 -12.39 -14.49
C MET A 131 -10.27 -13.18 -13.26
N ARG A 132 -10.55 -12.71 -12.05
CA ARG A 132 -10.13 -13.35 -10.80
C ARG A 132 -10.67 -14.78 -10.66
N LYS A 133 -11.95 -14.99 -10.96
CA LYS A 133 -12.58 -16.33 -10.96
C LYS A 133 -12.01 -17.20 -12.08
N GLU A 134 -11.93 -16.65 -13.29
CA GLU A 134 -11.43 -17.37 -14.48
C GLU A 134 -10.00 -17.89 -14.28
N TYR A 135 -9.09 -17.01 -13.89
CA TYR A 135 -7.68 -17.34 -13.68
C TYR A 135 -7.50 -18.36 -12.55
N THR A 136 -8.28 -18.25 -11.48
CA THR A 136 -8.19 -19.21 -10.37
C THR A 136 -8.68 -20.59 -10.75
N GLY A 137 -9.75 -20.68 -11.57
CA GLY A 137 -10.19 -21.95 -12.14
C GLY A 137 -9.13 -22.62 -13.03
N LYS A 138 -8.17 -21.85 -13.54
CA LYS A 138 -7.03 -22.32 -14.33
C LYS A 138 -5.76 -22.57 -13.50
N GLY A 139 -5.80 -22.39 -12.17
CA GLY A 139 -4.62 -22.50 -11.30
C GLY A 139 -3.67 -21.30 -11.37
N LEU A 140 -4.12 -20.16 -11.91
CA LEU A 140 -3.31 -18.95 -12.17
C LEU A 140 -3.66 -17.78 -11.26
N ARG A 141 -4.04 -18.06 -10.00
CA ARG A 141 -4.34 -17.01 -9.00
C ARG A 141 -3.21 -15.98 -8.89
N TRP A 142 -1.96 -16.43 -8.95
CA TRP A 142 -0.77 -15.60 -8.82
C TRP A 142 -0.56 -14.64 -10.03
N ALA A 143 -1.13 -14.92 -11.20
CA ALA A 143 -0.88 -14.17 -12.43
C ALA A 143 -1.90 -13.05 -12.70
N VAL A 144 -3.15 -13.20 -12.23
CA VAL A 144 -4.27 -12.32 -12.62
C VAL A 144 -4.04 -10.83 -12.30
N ASP A 145 -3.34 -10.54 -11.21
CA ASP A 145 -3.00 -9.17 -10.82
C ASP A 145 -2.06 -8.49 -11.82
N TYR A 146 -1.28 -9.27 -12.60
CA TYR A 146 -0.35 -8.79 -13.63
C TYR A 146 -0.93 -8.84 -15.06
N ASP A 147 -2.00 -9.61 -15.26
CA ASP A 147 -2.62 -9.72 -16.58
C ASP A 147 -3.86 -8.81 -16.72
N CYS A 148 -4.48 -8.43 -15.60
CA CYS A 148 -5.66 -7.57 -15.62
C CYS A 148 -5.36 -6.13 -16.06
N LYS A 149 -4.09 -5.69 -15.97
CA LYS A 149 -3.58 -4.37 -16.43
C LYS A 149 -4.51 -3.20 -16.06
N ARG A 150 -4.40 -2.75 -14.82
CA ARG A 150 -5.22 -1.66 -14.26
C ARG A 150 -4.33 -0.46 -13.91
N PRO A 151 -4.66 0.77 -14.37
CA PRO A 151 -3.83 1.94 -14.12
C PRO A 151 -3.88 2.37 -12.63
N ARG A 152 -2.89 3.16 -12.22
CA ARG A 152 -2.85 3.78 -10.89
C ARG A 152 -3.43 5.18 -10.95
N ASN A 153 -3.86 5.75 -9.83
CA ASN A 153 -4.19 7.18 -9.82
C ASN A 153 -2.92 8.04 -9.99
N ILE A 154 -1.90 7.82 -9.14
CA ILE A 154 -0.65 8.58 -9.16
C ILE A 154 0.55 7.62 -9.14
N LEU A 155 1.46 7.82 -10.09
CA LEU A 155 2.76 7.13 -10.14
C LEU A 155 3.89 8.13 -10.00
N ILE A 156 4.72 7.95 -8.97
CA ILE A 156 6.00 8.65 -8.79
C ILE A 156 7.10 7.59 -8.96
N TYR A 157 7.76 7.59 -10.11
CA TYR A 157 8.72 6.56 -10.49
C TYR A 157 10.09 7.17 -10.81
N ASN A 158 11.15 6.64 -10.20
CA ASN A 158 12.53 7.06 -10.43
C ASN A 158 12.74 8.59 -10.36
N SER A 159 12.11 9.23 -9.38
CA SER A 159 12.03 10.69 -9.28
C SER A 159 12.57 11.20 -7.95
N SER A 160 12.79 12.52 -7.84
CA SER A 160 13.30 13.13 -6.60
C SER A 160 12.60 14.44 -6.24
N GLN A 161 12.57 14.80 -4.95
CA GLN A 161 11.98 16.07 -4.50
C GLN A 161 10.55 16.24 -5.01
N VAL A 162 9.68 15.29 -4.68
CA VAL A 162 8.28 15.29 -5.09
C VAL A 162 7.39 15.59 -3.90
N THR A 163 6.51 16.58 -4.03
CA THR A 163 5.49 16.91 -3.03
C THR A 163 4.11 16.56 -3.56
N LEU A 164 3.33 15.83 -2.76
CA LEU A 164 1.93 15.49 -3.04
C LEU A 164 1.09 15.90 -1.82
N ARG A 165 0.19 16.89 -1.95
CA ARG A 165 -0.55 17.38 -0.77
C ARG A 165 -1.96 17.89 -0.99
N ASP A 166 -2.78 17.76 0.05
CA ASP A 166 -4.10 18.41 0.23
C ASP A 166 -5.23 17.94 -0.71
N LEU A 167 -5.01 16.86 -1.48
CA LEU A 167 -5.92 16.35 -2.50
C LEU A 167 -6.90 15.30 -1.97
N THR A 168 -8.06 15.19 -2.63
CA THR A 168 -8.93 14.01 -2.50
C THR A 168 -8.68 13.03 -3.64
N LEU A 169 -8.45 11.76 -3.33
CA LEU A 169 -8.35 10.66 -4.30
C LEU A 169 -9.50 9.68 -4.07
N ARG A 170 -10.11 9.21 -5.16
CA ARG A 170 -11.17 8.20 -5.09
C ARG A 170 -11.21 7.29 -6.29
N ARG A 171 -11.87 6.15 -6.11
CA ARG A 171 -12.19 5.17 -7.16
C ARG A 171 -10.97 4.84 -8.04
N SER A 172 -9.83 4.57 -7.43
CA SER A 172 -8.62 4.14 -8.12
C SER A 172 -8.85 2.79 -8.81
N PRO A 173 -8.39 2.57 -10.05
CA PRO A 173 -8.49 1.28 -10.73
C PRO A 173 -7.66 0.15 -10.10
N PHE A 174 -6.52 0.54 -9.49
CA PHE A 174 -5.56 -0.29 -8.76
C PHE A 174 -5.02 0.53 -7.57
N TRP A 175 -3.72 0.49 -7.26
CA TRP A 175 -3.11 1.32 -6.22
C TRP A 175 -3.34 2.83 -6.46
N ASN A 176 -3.59 3.58 -5.39
CA ASN A 176 -3.83 5.01 -5.47
C ASN A 176 -2.53 5.78 -5.72
N VAL A 177 -1.61 5.78 -4.75
CA VAL A 177 -0.33 6.50 -4.86
C VAL A 177 0.83 5.51 -4.80
N HIS A 178 1.56 5.36 -5.89
CA HIS A 178 2.73 4.47 -5.94
C HIS A 178 4.03 5.27 -6.05
N ILE A 179 4.84 5.25 -5.00
CA ILE A 179 6.15 5.89 -4.90
C ILE A 179 7.21 4.81 -5.07
N CYS A 180 7.77 4.70 -6.27
CA CYS A 180 8.74 3.68 -6.62
C CYS A 180 10.08 4.29 -7.02
N TYR A 181 11.17 3.71 -6.53
CA TYR A 181 12.54 4.12 -6.89
C TYR A 181 12.86 5.61 -6.67
N SER A 182 12.14 6.26 -5.78
CA SER A 182 12.17 7.70 -5.64
C SER A 182 12.86 8.13 -4.34
N THR A 183 13.26 9.40 -4.26
CA THR A 183 13.99 9.95 -3.12
C THR A 183 13.48 11.33 -2.74
N ASP A 184 13.39 11.61 -1.44
CA ASP A 184 12.91 12.90 -0.93
C ASP A 184 11.47 13.17 -1.40
N VAL A 185 10.54 12.33 -0.96
CA VAL A 185 9.12 12.42 -1.31
C VAL A 185 8.32 12.81 -0.07
N TYR A 186 7.53 13.87 -0.20
CA TYR A 186 6.66 14.38 0.84
C TYR A 186 5.19 14.22 0.45
N VAL A 187 4.44 13.47 1.26
CA VAL A 187 3.01 13.29 1.12
C VAL A 187 2.31 13.84 2.35
N SER A 188 1.38 14.78 2.18
CA SER A 188 0.63 15.32 3.31
C SER A 188 -0.83 15.65 3.02
N GLY A 189 -1.73 15.41 3.97
CA GLY A 189 -3.09 15.95 3.88
C GLY A 189 -3.97 15.29 2.82
N LEU A 190 -3.61 14.08 2.36
CA LEU A 190 -4.44 13.35 1.39
C LEU A 190 -5.69 12.79 2.05
N VAL A 191 -6.81 12.87 1.33
CA VAL A 191 -8.04 12.16 1.66
C VAL A 191 -8.27 11.09 0.59
N ILE A 192 -8.17 9.82 0.97
CA ILE A 192 -8.44 8.67 0.11
C ILE A 192 -9.75 8.05 0.57
N LYS A 193 -10.75 7.94 -0.32
CA LYS A 193 -12.07 7.41 0.01
C LYS A 193 -12.76 6.77 -1.21
N ASP A 194 -13.90 6.13 -0.98
CA ASP A 194 -14.69 5.45 -2.03
C ASP A 194 -13.84 4.48 -2.86
N ASN A 195 -12.91 3.77 -2.21
CA ASN A 195 -11.88 2.93 -2.84
C ASN A 195 -12.07 1.47 -2.44
N GLU A 196 -13.13 0.85 -2.93
CA GLU A 196 -13.52 -0.51 -2.54
C GLU A 196 -13.05 -1.62 -3.50
N GLY A 197 -12.25 -1.27 -4.50
CA GLY A 197 -11.83 -2.18 -5.55
C GLY A 197 -10.68 -3.12 -5.17
N PRO A 198 -10.37 -4.11 -6.02
CA PRO A 198 -9.28 -5.05 -5.75
C PRO A 198 -7.93 -4.32 -5.76
N SER A 199 -7.08 -4.56 -4.76
CA SER A 199 -5.73 -3.97 -4.72
C SER A 199 -5.77 -2.45 -4.87
N THR A 200 -6.65 -1.81 -4.12
CA THR A 200 -6.82 -0.35 -4.09
C THR A 200 -6.11 0.27 -2.90
N ASP A 201 -4.87 -0.17 -2.66
CA ASP A 201 -3.97 0.35 -1.64
C ASP A 201 -3.96 1.89 -1.65
N GLY A 202 -3.82 2.50 -0.48
CA GLY A 202 -3.83 3.95 -0.32
C GLY A 202 -2.51 4.59 -0.78
N ILE A 203 -1.42 4.32 -0.06
CA ILE A 203 -0.09 4.83 -0.40
C ILE A 203 0.95 3.72 -0.32
N ASP A 204 1.61 3.43 -1.44
CA ASP A 204 2.65 2.43 -1.58
C ASP A 204 4.03 3.10 -1.71
N VAL A 205 4.96 2.75 -0.83
CA VAL A 205 6.38 3.12 -0.92
C VAL A 205 7.19 1.90 -1.31
N ASP A 206 7.67 1.83 -2.54
CA ASP A 206 8.42 0.70 -3.11
C ASP A 206 9.87 1.08 -3.46
N SER A 207 10.84 0.39 -2.86
CA SER A 207 12.29 0.59 -3.08
C SER A 207 12.71 2.08 -3.12
N SER A 208 12.15 2.90 -2.21
CA SER A 208 12.30 4.36 -2.18
C SER A 208 12.89 4.81 -0.84
N ARG A 209 13.50 6.00 -0.81
CA ARG A 209 14.17 6.50 0.40
C ARG A 209 13.83 7.93 0.75
N ASN A 210 13.93 8.27 2.04
CA ASN A 210 13.60 9.60 2.57
C ASN A 210 12.17 9.99 2.19
N VAL A 211 11.20 9.24 2.72
CA VAL A 211 9.78 9.48 2.45
C VAL A 211 9.08 9.88 3.74
N LEU A 212 8.34 10.98 3.72
CA LEU A 212 7.48 11.43 4.80
C LEU A 212 6.02 11.38 4.34
N ILE A 213 5.19 10.65 5.06
CA ILE A 213 3.73 10.62 4.90
C ILE A 213 3.10 11.14 6.18
N GLU A 214 2.30 12.20 6.10
CA GLU A 214 1.63 12.75 7.29
C GLU A 214 0.26 13.37 7.05
N ASN A 215 -0.54 13.53 8.11
CA ASN A 215 -1.82 14.25 8.07
C ASN A 215 -2.85 13.65 7.09
N CYS A 216 -2.72 12.38 6.69
CA CYS A 216 -3.60 11.75 5.72
C CYS A 216 -4.82 11.10 6.40
N ASN A 217 -5.94 11.06 5.70
CA ASN A 217 -7.13 10.27 6.03
C ASN A 217 -7.38 9.23 4.92
N ILE A 218 -7.29 7.94 5.23
CA ILE A 218 -7.25 6.89 4.20
C ILE A 218 -8.27 5.79 4.49
N GLU A 219 -9.18 5.61 3.54
CA GLU A 219 -10.13 4.49 3.46
C GLU A 219 -9.99 3.79 2.10
N CYS A 220 -9.76 2.48 2.14
CA CYS A 220 -9.61 1.64 0.96
C CYS A 220 -10.06 0.19 1.23
N ASN A 221 -9.88 -0.70 0.25
CA ASN A 221 -10.12 -2.13 0.41
C ASN A 221 -8.87 -2.93 0.81
N ASP A 222 -7.69 -2.45 0.43
CA ASP A 222 -6.40 -3.12 0.71
C ASP A 222 -5.60 -2.34 1.77
N ASP A 223 -4.27 -2.43 1.78
CA ASP A 223 -3.40 -1.72 2.72
C ASP A 223 -3.61 -0.18 2.65
N ASN A 224 -3.85 0.47 3.79
CA ASN A 224 -4.02 1.93 3.84
C ASN A 224 -2.69 2.62 3.48
N ILE A 225 -1.60 2.15 4.07
CA ILE A 225 -0.24 2.58 3.75
C ILE A 225 0.63 1.33 3.72
N CYS A 226 1.36 1.11 2.63
CA CYS A 226 2.20 -0.07 2.45
C CYS A 226 3.64 0.31 2.09
N ILE A 227 4.61 -0.34 2.75
CA ILE A 227 6.04 -0.22 2.44
C ILE A 227 6.51 -1.53 1.82
N LYS A 228 7.10 -1.46 0.64
CA LYS A 228 7.49 -2.55 -0.26
C LYS A 228 8.94 -2.36 -0.74
N ALA A 229 9.54 -3.39 -1.29
CA ALA A 229 10.89 -3.37 -1.85
C ALA A 229 11.07 -4.47 -2.91
N GLY A 230 10.15 -4.61 -3.86
CA GLY A 230 10.22 -5.64 -4.89
C GLY A 230 9.95 -7.08 -4.41
N ARG A 231 9.79 -7.99 -5.37
CA ARG A 231 9.26 -9.34 -5.15
C ARG A 231 10.11 -10.45 -5.74
N ASP A 232 10.30 -11.51 -4.95
CA ASP A 232 10.90 -12.79 -5.34
C ASP A 232 12.22 -12.59 -6.11
N ALA A 233 12.47 -13.39 -7.16
CA ALA A 233 13.68 -13.31 -7.96
C ALA A 233 13.94 -11.90 -8.54
N ASP A 234 12.90 -11.19 -8.98
CA ASP A 234 13.04 -9.84 -9.54
C ASP A 234 13.45 -8.81 -8.48
N GLY A 235 12.83 -8.88 -7.30
CA GLY A 235 13.16 -8.04 -6.17
C GLY A 235 14.55 -8.31 -5.62
N LEU A 236 14.97 -9.59 -5.57
CA LEU A 236 16.33 -9.99 -5.19
C LEU A 236 17.37 -9.58 -6.24
N ARG A 237 17.03 -9.61 -7.54
CA ARG A 237 17.87 -9.13 -8.63
C ARG A 237 18.08 -7.62 -8.55
N VAL A 238 17.00 -6.86 -8.34
CA VAL A 238 17.07 -5.39 -8.20
C VAL A 238 17.75 -4.97 -6.90
N ASN A 239 17.46 -5.69 -5.80
CA ASN A 239 18.09 -5.52 -4.49
C ASN A 239 18.15 -4.07 -4.00
N ARG A 240 17.04 -3.34 -4.13
CA ARG A 240 16.95 -1.94 -3.74
C ARG A 240 16.01 -1.79 -2.53
N PRO A 241 16.50 -1.27 -1.39
CA PRO A 241 15.68 -1.17 -0.19
C PRO A 241 14.68 -0.03 -0.26
N SER A 242 13.62 -0.17 0.54
CA SER A 242 12.87 0.97 1.07
C SER A 242 13.45 1.37 2.41
N GLU A 243 13.89 2.62 2.56
CA GLU A 243 14.59 3.05 3.77
C GLU A 243 14.43 4.52 4.15
N ASN A 244 14.50 4.81 5.45
CA ASN A 244 14.30 6.14 6.02
C ASN A 244 12.90 6.68 5.69
N ILE A 245 11.89 6.00 6.23
CA ILE A 245 10.48 6.29 5.98
C ILE A 245 9.80 6.67 7.29
N VAL A 246 9.08 7.78 7.28
CA VAL A 246 8.27 8.23 8.42
C VAL A 246 6.80 8.30 7.99
N VAL A 247 5.94 7.65 8.77
CA VAL A 247 4.48 7.73 8.63
C VAL A 247 3.91 8.27 9.92
N ARG A 248 3.26 9.45 9.90
CA ARG A 248 2.78 10.04 11.15
C ARG A 248 1.49 10.84 11.07
N ASN A 249 0.79 10.96 12.19
CA ASN A 249 -0.42 11.78 12.30
C ASN A 249 -1.46 11.47 11.22
N CYS A 250 -1.70 10.19 10.97
CA CYS A 250 -2.67 9.72 9.96
C CYS A 250 -3.88 9.07 10.63
N SER A 251 -5.04 9.23 9.99
CA SER A 251 -6.25 8.47 10.31
C SER A 251 -6.48 7.42 9.23
N ILE A 252 -6.78 6.18 9.63
CA ILE A 252 -7.08 5.09 8.71
C ILE A 252 -8.43 4.45 9.09
N GLY A 253 -9.27 4.23 8.08
CA GLY A 253 -10.58 3.61 8.22
C GLY A 253 -10.59 2.19 7.65
N SER A 254 -11.53 1.88 6.76
CA SER A 254 -11.54 0.59 6.05
C SER A 254 -10.21 0.34 5.33
N GLY A 255 -9.74 -0.91 5.33
CA GLY A 255 -8.47 -1.31 4.75
C GLY A 255 -7.70 -2.26 5.66
N ALA A 256 -6.46 -2.58 5.29
CA ALA A 256 -5.64 -3.58 5.97
C ALA A 256 -4.52 -3.02 6.87
N GLY A 257 -4.57 -1.72 7.20
CA GLY A 257 -3.68 -1.09 8.18
C GLY A 257 -2.45 -0.42 7.58
N VAL A 258 -1.47 -0.15 8.46
CA VAL A 258 -0.12 0.24 8.06
C VAL A 258 0.72 -1.04 7.92
N THR A 259 1.15 -1.32 6.70
CA THR A 259 1.70 -2.61 6.29
C THR A 259 3.15 -2.49 5.82
N ILE A 260 3.97 -3.47 6.18
CA ILE A 260 5.25 -3.76 5.54
C ILE A 260 5.10 -5.04 4.71
N GLY A 261 5.33 -4.99 3.40
CA GLY A 261 5.29 -6.13 2.47
C GLY A 261 3.95 -6.33 1.74
N SER A 262 3.72 -7.44 1.01
CA SER A 262 4.49 -8.69 1.02
C SER A 262 5.79 -8.66 0.20
N GLU A 263 5.96 -7.66 -0.64
CA GLU A 263 7.10 -7.48 -1.53
C GLU A 263 8.30 -6.96 -0.72
N THR A 264 9.09 -7.85 -0.12
CA THR A 264 10.16 -7.47 0.85
C THR A 264 11.58 -7.72 0.35
N SER A 265 11.74 -8.18 -0.88
CA SER A 265 12.96 -8.81 -1.38
C SER A 265 14.20 -7.91 -1.36
N GLY A 266 14.03 -6.63 -1.65
CA GLY A 266 15.06 -5.60 -1.62
C GLY A 266 15.42 -5.10 -0.22
N SER A 267 14.80 -5.65 0.84
CA SER A 267 14.90 -5.22 2.23
C SER A 267 14.15 -3.91 2.54
N ILE A 268 13.72 -3.77 3.80
CA ILE A 268 12.99 -2.61 4.31
C ILE A 268 13.59 -2.23 5.67
N ARG A 269 14.05 -0.99 5.83
CA ARG A 269 14.72 -0.59 7.08
C ARG A 269 14.54 0.87 7.47
N ASN A 270 14.76 1.17 8.75
CA ASN A 270 14.68 2.52 9.30
C ASN A 270 13.31 3.15 9.01
N VAL A 271 12.27 2.55 9.60
CA VAL A 271 10.88 2.98 9.43
C VAL A 271 10.34 3.41 10.80
N GLU A 272 9.77 4.60 10.88
CA GLU A 272 9.08 5.09 12.07
C GLU A 272 7.61 5.40 11.75
N ILE A 273 6.69 4.76 12.48
CA ILE A 273 5.23 4.87 12.31
C ILE A 273 4.64 5.35 13.62
N TYR A 274 4.02 6.53 13.65
CA TYR A 274 3.47 7.05 14.91
C TYR A 274 2.29 8.00 14.82
N GLN A 275 1.56 8.17 15.92
CA GLN A 275 0.35 9.00 15.96
C GLN A 275 -0.65 8.53 14.89
N ILE A 276 -0.90 7.23 14.84
CA ILE A 276 -1.87 6.64 13.92
C ILE A 276 -3.17 6.38 14.66
N LYS A 277 -4.28 6.80 14.05
CA LYS A 277 -5.64 6.53 14.53
C LYS A 277 -6.33 5.59 13.56
N ALA A 278 -6.55 4.34 13.98
CA ALA A 278 -7.28 3.36 13.19
C ALA A 278 -8.70 3.17 13.74
N ASN A 279 -9.70 3.19 12.87
CA ASN A 279 -11.09 2.92 13.23
C ASN A 279 -11.77 2.01 12.20
N GLY A 280 -12.20 0.81 12.62
CA GLY A 280 -12.91 -0.13 11.74
C GLY A 280 -12.03 -0.78 10.66
N THR A 281 -10.71 -0.76 10.84
CA THR A 281 -9.72 -1.33 9.93
C THR A 281 -9.59 -2.85 10.14
N ASP A 282 -9.34 -3.62 9.09
CA ASP A 282 -9.13 -5.08 9.20
C ASP A 282 -7.83 -5.40 9.96
N GLY A 283 -6.80 -4.56 9.79
CA GLY A 283 -5.49 -4.69 10.44
C GLY A 283 -5.00 -3.38 11.05
N GLY A 284 -4.23 -3.46 12.13
CA GLY A 284 -3.56 -2.30 12.73
C GLY A 284 -2.17 -2.09 12.12
N PHE A 285 -1.16 -2.68 12.77
CA PHE A 285 0.20 -2.77 12.23
C PHE A 285 0.48 -4.17 11.70
N ARG A 286 0.96 -4.25 10.46
CA ARG A 286 1.09 -5.50 9.73
C ARG A 286 2.46 -5.69 9.09
N ILE A 287 2.95 -6.92 9.11
CA ILE A 287 4.11 -7.37 8.33
C ILE A 287 3.69 -8.60 7.53
N LYS A 288 3.85 -8.54 6.21
CA LYS A 288 3.60 -9.63 5.26
C LYS A 288 4.91 -10.00 4.57
N SER A 289 5.12 -11.28 4.34
CA SER A 289 6.14 -11.78 3.39
C SER A 289 5.77 -13.20 2.96
N ALA A 290 6.64 -13.86 2.19
CA ALA A 290 6.50 -15.26 1.83
C ALA A 290 7.88 -15.93 1.74
N LEU A 291 7.92 -17.26 1.73
CA LEU A 291 9.17 -18.03 1.80
C LEU A 291 10.04 -17.95 0.52
N THR A 292 9.60 -17.20 -0.49
CA THR A 292 10.33 -16.90 -1.72
C THR A 292 10.79 -15.44 -1.78
N ARG A 293 10.38 -14.57 -0.86
CA ARG A 293 10.63 -13.13 -0.95
C ARG A 293 12.07 -12.78 -0.58
N GLY A 294 12.57 -13.33 0.51
CA GLY A 294 13.85 -12.95 1.08
C GLY A 294 13.84 -11.53 1.64
N GLY A 295 15.03 -10.93 1.64
CA GLY A 295 15.27 -9.59 2.19
C GLY A 295 15.28 -9.55 3.72
N VAL A 296 15.64 -8.39 4.24
CA VAL A 296 15.67 -8.09 5.68
C VAL A 296 14.70 -6.97 6.00
N ILE A 297 13.85 -7.18 7.00
CA ILE A 297 13.01 -6.13 7.61
C ILE A 297 13.61 -5.80 8.97
N GLU A 298 14.14 -4.59 9.14
CA GLU A 298 14.83 -4.22 10.38
C GLU A 298 14.74 -2.75 10.76
N ASN A 299 14.92 -2.46 12.05
CA ASN A 299 14.88 -1.09 12.59
C ASN A 299 13.52 -0.43 12.33
N ILE A 300 12.46 -1.10 12.81
CA ILE A 300 11.09 -0.62 12.69
C ILE A 300 10.61 -0.14 14.04
N ARG A 301 10.12 1.10 14.10
CA ARG A 301 9.57 1.69 15.31
C ARG A 301 8.11 2.05 15.10
N VAL A 302 7.24 1.54 15.95
CA VAL A 302 5.80 1.80 15.92
C VAL A 302 5.38 2.35 17.27
N HIS A 303 4.87 3.57 17.34
CA HIS A 303 4.43 4.12 18.62
C HIS A 303 3.27 5.11 18.56
N ASP A 304 2.62 5.36 19.69
CA ASP A 304 1.47 6.27 19.77
C ASP A 304 0.36 5.86 18.77
N PHE A 305 -0.07 4.61 18.85
CA PHE A 305 -1.06 4.02 17.95
C PHE A 305 -2.38 3.79 18.70
N GLU A 306 -3.42 4.49 18.29
CA GLU A 306 -4.79 4.33 18.81
C GLU A 306 -5.61 3.51 17.81
N MET A 307 -6.17 2.39 18.27
CA MET A 307 -6.96 1.48 17.45
C MET A 307 -8.33 1.27 18.08
N VAL A 308 -9.39 1.46 17.30
CA VAL A 308 -10.78 1.22 17.70
C VAL A 308 -11.44 0.34 16.66
N ASN A 309 -12.15 -0.71 17.09
CA ASN A 309 -12.81 -1.64 16.17
C ASN A 309 -11.87 -2.26 15.12
N VAL A 310 -10.58 -2.43 15.45
CA VAL A 310 -9.61 -3.02 14.52
C VAL A 310 -9.62 -4.53 14.66
N LEU A 311 -9.99 -5.25 13.60
CA LEU A 311 -10.20 -6.70 13.67
C LEU A 311 -8.94 -7.46 14.11
N ARG A 312 -7.77 -7.01 13.67
CA ARG A 312 -6.46 -7.59 14.01
C ARG A 312 -5.41 -6.49 14.31
N PRO A 313 -5.25 -6.06 15.58
CA PRO A 313 -4.31 -5.00 15.92
C PRO A 313 -2.86 -5.26 15.47
N PHE A 314 -2.36 -6.50 15.60
CA PHE A 314 -1.01 -6.87 15.17
C PHE A 314 -1.02 -8.17 14.36
N ILE A 315 -0.50 -8.13 13.12
CA ILE A 315 -0.42 -9.29 12.22
C ILE A 315 0.97 -9.37 11.56
N PHE A 316 1.79 -10.34 11.94
CA PHE A 316 3.07 -10.61 11.28
C PHE A 316 3.01 -12.01 10.63
N GLN A 317 2.81 -12.06 9.32
CA GLN A 317 2.66 -13.29 8.54
C GLN A 317 3.76 -13.41 7.50
N LEU A 318 4.83 -14.15 7.82
CA LEU A 318 5.97 -14.32 6.91
C LEU A 318 5.81 -15.47 5.89
N ASN A 319 4.64 -16.11 5.88
CA ASN A 319 4.19 -17.04 4.85
C ASN A 319 2.78 -16.66 4.37
N TRP A 320 2.60 -15.38 4.03
CA TRP A 320 1.31 -14.83 3.69
C TRP A 320 0.80 -15.32 2.32
N ASN A 321 -0.46 -15.75 2.30
CA ASN A 321 -1.25 -16.08 1.11
C ASN A 321 -0.53 -16.97 0.06
N PRO A 322 -0.26 -18.26 0.38
CA PRO A 322 0.46 -19.18 -0.51
C PRO A 322 -0.10 -19.26 -1.94
N SER A 323 -1.43 -19.17 -2.11
CA SER A 323 -2.09 -19.25 -3.42
C SER A 323 -1.74 -18.10 -4.38
N TYR A 324 -1.33 -16.97 -3.83
CA TYR A 324 -0.86 -15.80 -4.57
C TYR A 324 0.67 -15.70 -4.57
N SER A 325 1.30 -16.09 -3.47
CA SER A 325 2.74 -15.91 -3.24
C SER A 325 3.61 -16.88 -4.00
N TYR A 326 3.15 -18.12 -4.23
CA TYR A 326 3.91 -19.17 -4.91
C TYR A 326 3.41 -19.34 -6.34
N ALA A 327 4.11 -18.69 -7.27
CA ALA A 327 3.80 -18.78 -8.69
C ALA A 327 4.33 -20.11 -9.26
N SER A 328 3.42 -20.90 -9.84
CA SER A 328 3.76 -22.11 -10.57
C SER A 328 2.81 -22.29 -11.75
N LEU A 329 3.36 -22.75 -12.87
CA LEU A 329 2.55 -23.10 -14.03
C LEU A 329 1.80 -24.42 -13.75
N PRO A 330 0.54 -24.55 -14.17
CA PRO A 330 -0.14 -25.85 -14.17
C PRO A 330 0.63 -26.88 -15.02
N GLU A 331 0.72 -28.13 -14.55
CA GLU A 331 1.53 -29.19 -15.20
C GLU A 331 1.24 -29.38 -16.70
N ASN A 332 -0.02 -29.15 -17.10
CA ASN A 332 -0.48 -29.33 -18.49
C ASN A 332 -0.67 -28.00 -19.23
N TRP A 333 0.00 -26.91 -18.81
CA TRP A 333 -0.11 -25.61 -19.46
C TRP A 333 0.40 -25.67 -20.91
N LYS A 334 -0.48 -25.34 -21.87
CA LYS A 334 -0.17 -25.30 -23.32
C LYS A 334 -0.27 -23.90 -23.92
N GLY A 335 -0.60 -22.91 -23.10
CA GLY A 335 -0.74 -21.52 -23.54
C GLY A 335 0.59 -20.81 -23.71
N ASN A 336 0.55 -19.59 -24.26
CA ASN A 336 1.70 -18.71 -24.24
C ASN A 336 2.15 -18.43 -22.79
N ILE A 337 3.45 -18.24 -22.59
CA ILE A 337 4.03 -17.83 -21.30
C ILE A 337 4.63 -16.44 -21.49
N PRO A 338 3.91 -15.38 -21.10
CA PRO A 338 4.41 -14.01 -21.16
C PRO A 338 5.74 -13.82 -20.42
N ALA A 339 6.50 -12.77 -20.77
CA ALA A 339 7.79 -12.50 -20.16
C ALA A 339 7.72 -12.35 -18.63
N HIS A 340 6.72 -11.61 -18.13
CA HIS A 340 6.53 -11.41 -16.70
C HIS A 340 6.13 -12.69 -15.96
N TRP A 341 5.48 -13.66 -16.62
CA TRP A 341 5.24 -14.97 -16.01
C TRP A 341 6.53 -15.74 -15.78
N LYS A 342 7.48 -15.68 -16.74
CA LYS A 342 8.79 -16.33 -16.59
C LYS A 342 9.53 -15.79 -15.37
N VAL A 343 9.50 -14.46 -15.19
CA VAL A 343 10.07 -13.77 -14.02
C VAL A 343 9.37 -14.19 -12.73
N LEU A 344 8.02 -14.20 -12.71
CA LEU A 344 7.23 -14.62 -11.54
C LEU A 344 7.48 -16.07 -11.12
N THR A 345 7.66 -16.96 -12.09
CA THR A 345 7.90 -18.39 -11.84
C THR A 345 9.37 -18.75 -11.67
N GLU A 346 10.26 -17.76 -11.70
CA GLU A 346 11.69 -17.99 -11.50
C GLU A 346 11.94 -18.54 -10.09
N HIS A 347 12.68 -19.64 -10.01
CA HIS A 347 12.92 -20.32 -8.75
C HIS A 347 13.84 -19.49 -7.86
N VAL A 348 13.35 -19.17 -6.65
CA VAL A 348 14.16 -18.58 -5.58
C VAL A 348 14.64 -19.71 -4.65
N PRO A 349 15.97 -19.91 -4.51
CA PRO A 349 16.52 -20.85 -3.54
C PRO A 349 16.07 -20.53 -2.10
N GLU A 350 15.80 -21.56 -1.29
CA GLU A 350 15.25 -21.41 0.07
C GLU A 350 16.13 -20.51 0.96
N GLU A 351 17.46 -20.64 0.84
CA GLU A 351 18.42 -19.85 1.59
C GLU A 351 18.33 -18.34 1.27
N LEU A 352 17.86 -17.98 0.08
CA LEU A 352 17.62 -16.58 -0.31
C LEU A 352 16.17 -16.16 -0.05
N GLY A 353 15.21 -17.09 -0.14
CA GLY A 353 13.77 -16.80 -0.13
C GLY A 353 13.15 -16.60 1.25
N ILE A 354 13.68 -17.18 2.33
CA ILE A 354 13.06 -17.01 3.65
C ILE A 354 13.39 -15.59 4.18
N PRO A 355 12.42 -14.73 4.48
CA PRO A 355 12.69 -13.37 4.96
C PRO A 355 13.34 -13.38 6.36
N THR A 356 14.14 -12.35 6.65
CA THR A 356 14.63 -12.07 8.01
C THR A 356 13.92 -10.87 8.58
N VAL A 357 13.42 -10.96 9.81
CA VAL A 357 12.74 -9.85 10.50
C VAL A 357 13.32 -9.68 11.89
N ARG A 358 13.78 -8.47 12.21
CA ARG A 358 14.44 -8.20 13.49
C ARG A 358 14.39 -6.75 13.93
N ASN A 359 14.72 -6.49 15.18
CA ASN A 359 14.88 -5.14 15.74
C ASN A 359 13.63 -4.26 15.51
N ILE A 360 12.54 -4.64 16.17
CA ILE A 360 11.26 -3.93 16.13
C ILE A 360 10.97 -3.37 17.53
N GLU A 361 10.59 -2.11 17.61
CA GLU A 361 10.16 -1.47 18.85
C GLU A 361 8.72 -1.01 18.71
N ILE A 362 7.84 -1.49 19.60
CA ILE A 362 6.41 -1.17 19.63
C ILE A 362 6.08 -0.56 20.98
N SER A 363 5.53 0.64 21.01
CA SER A 363 5.23 1.29 22.29
C SER A 363 4.08 2.29 22.29
N GLY A 364 3.45 2.54 23.45
CA GLY A 364 2.38 3.53 23.55
C GLY A 364 1.17 3.19 22.67
N VAL A 365 0.75 1.92 22.70
CA VAL A 365 -0.37 1.44 21.88
C VAL A 365 -1.59 1.19 22.73
N VAL A 366 -2.74 1.67 22.28
CA VAL A 366 -4.05 1.38 22.87
C VAL A 366 -4.97 0.85 21.78
N ALA A 367 -5.39 -0.40 21.90
CA ALA A 367 -6.35 -1.03 21.00
C ALA A 367 -7.62 -1.45 21.74
N LYS A 368 -8.77 -0.98 21.28
CA LYS A 368 -10.10 -1.34 21.77
C LYS A 368 -10.90 -1.96 20.64
N SER A 369 -10.77 -3.28 20.49
CA SER A 369 -11.24 -4.02 19.33
C SER A 369 -12.36 -5.01 19.63
N ILE A 370 -12.98 -4.93 20.82
CA ILE A 370 -14.16 -5.75 21.09
C ILE A 370 -15.36 -5.16 20.36
N HIS A 371 -15.97 -5.99 19.52
CA HIS A 371 -17.23 -5.68 18.91
C HIS A 371 -18.35 -6.04 19.90
N GLU A 372 -19.11 -5.04 20.36
CA GLU A 372 -20.52 -5.29 20.66
C GLU A 372 -21.18 -5.70 19.34
N ILE A 373 -22.07 -6.69 19.38
CA ILE A 373 -22.67 -7.34 18.21
C ILE A 373 -23.27 -6.29 17.24
N SER A 374 -22.51 -5.88 16.22
CA SER A 374 -23.02 -5.25 14.98
C SER A 374 -21.91 -5.03 13.95
N GLU A 375 -21.94 -5.85 12.91
CA GLU A 375 -21.53 -5.63 11.51
C GLU A 375 -20.26 -4.81 11.21
N LEU A 376 -19.15 -5.52 10.96
CA LEU A 376 -18.01 -4.99 10.20
C LEU A 376 -18.40 -4.78 8.73
N SER A 377 -17.68 -3.89 8.03
CA SER A 377 -17.83 -3.54 6.60
C SER A 377 -17.81 -4.74 5.64
N SER A 378 -17.26 -5.89 6.05
CA SER A 378 -17.24 -7.13 5.28
C SER A 378 -18.53 -7.96 5.37
N GLY A 379 -19.50 -7.56 6.21
CA GLY A 379 -20.72 -8.31 6.50
C GLY A 379 -20.49 -9.66 7.19
N LYS A 380 -19.24 -9.98 7.58
CA LYS A 380 -18.88 -11.21 8.30
C LYS A 380 -18.52 -10.86 9.74
N HIS A 381 -19.26 -11.45 10.68
CA HIS A 381 -18.83 -11.50 12.08
C HIS A 381 -17.53 -12.29 12.16
N ALA A 382 -16.42 -11.60 12.42
CA ALA A 382 -15.16 -12.21 12.77
C ALA A 382 -14.79 -11.72 14.18
N GLU A 383 -14.52 -12.65 15.08
CA GLU A 383 -13.99 -12.31 16.40
C GLU A 383 -12.64 -11.62 16.23
N SER A 384 -12.45 -10.50 16.92
CA SER A 384 -11.19 -9.77 16.96
C SER A 384 -10.10 -10.60 17.64
N GLN A 385 -8.86 -10.48 17.18
CA GLN A 385 -7.73 -11.21 17.72
C GLN A 385 -6.54 -10.28 17.91
N ALA A 386 -6.03 -10.18 19.13
CA ALA A 386 -5.01 -9.19 19.50
C ALA A 386 -3.71 -9.33 18.69
N MET A 387 -3.22 -10.57 18.52
CA MET A 387 -1.95 -10.84 17.84
C MET A 387 -2.01 -12.11 16.97
N GLU A 388 -1.52 -12.01 15.73
CA GLU A 388 -1.30 -13.12 14.81
C GLU A 388 0.12 -13.06 14.26
N ILE A 389 1.04 -13.79 14.88
CA ILE A 389 2.46 -13.68 14.58
C ILE A 389 3.05 -15.04 14.26
N GLU A 390 3.58 -15.18 13.04
CA GLU A 390 4.23 -16.39 12.55
C GLU A 390 5.43 -16.06 11.65
N ALA A 391 6.54 -16.77 11.92
CA ALA A 391 7.72 -16.79 11.09
C ALA A 391 8.02 -18.21 10.59
N HIS A 392 9.04 -18.36 9.74
CA HIS A 392 9.58 -19.67 9.42
C HIS A 392 10.43 -20.19 10.61
N PRO A 393 10.37 -21.48 11.00
CA PRO A 393 11.13 -22.00 12.14
C PRO A 393 12.65 -21.81 12.06
N SER A 394 13.23 -21.79 10.85
CA SER A 394 14.66 -21.56 10.65
C SER A 394 15.09 -20.07 10.70
N ARG A 395 14.13 -19.14 10.64
CA ARG A 395 14.36 -17.68 10.69
C ARG A 395 13.30 -17.03 11.58
N PRO A 396 13.38 -17.23 12.91
CA PRO A 396 12.43 -16.62 13.84
C PRO A 396 12.49 -15.09 13.80
N ILE A 397 11.40 -14.41 14.17
CA ILE A 397 11.42 -12.94 14.36
C ILE A 397 12.20 -12.63 15.63
N THR A 398 13.25 -11.82 15.52
CA THR A 398 14.21 -11.59 16.62
C THR A 398 14.23 -10.16 17.14
N TRP A 399 14.56 -9.97 18.43
CA TRP A 399 14.76 -8.63 19.03
C TRP A 399 13.56 -7.71 18.88
N VAL A 400 12.41 -8.10 19.43
CA VAL A 400 11.21 -7.26 19.48
C VAL A 400 10.98 -6.73 20.90
N LYS A 401 10.83 -5.42 21.03
CA LYS A 401 10.52 -4.78 22.32
C LYS A 401 9.11 -4.23 22.29
N TRP A 402 8.35 -4.54 23.32
CA TRP A 402 7.00 -4.03 23.54
C TRP A 402 7.00 -3.21 24.84
N LYS A 403 6.47 -1.99 24.80
CA LYS A 403 6.39 -1.12 25.98
C LYS A 403 5.11 -0.32 26.05
N ASN A 404 4.37 -0.37 27.17
CA ASN A 404 3.12 0.37 27.34
C ASN A 404 2.10 0.06 26.23
N VAL A 405 1.69 -1.21 26.14
CA VAL A 405 0.74 -1.69 25.14
C VAL A 405 -0.48 -2.27 25.85
N TYR A 406 -1.66 -1.76 25.51
CA TYR A 406 -2.93 -2.22 26.05
C TYR A 406 -3.86 -2.62 24.91
N ILE A 407 -4.37 -3.86 24.92
CA ILE A 407 -5.23 -4.39 23.86
C ILE A 407 -6.47 -5.03 24.48
N GLU A 408 -7.65 -4.65 24.00
CA GLU A 408 -8.92 -5.32 24.24
C GLU A 408 -9.35 -6.02 22.94
N ALA A 409 -9.56 -7.33 22.98
CA ALA A 409 -9.99 -8.13 21.82
C ALA A 409 -10.81 -9.36 22.27
N ASP A 410 -11.52 -10.02 21.35
CA ASP A 410 -12.28 -11.23 21.66
C ASP A 410 -11.33 -12.40 22.00
N LYS A 411 -10.20 -12.50 21.29
CA LYS A 411 -9.16 -13.53 21.44
C LYS A 411 -7.77 -12.94 21.58
N THR A 412 -6.89 -13.62 22.31
CA THR A 412 -5.47 -13.23 22.47
C THR A 412 -4.65 -13.52 21.23
N GLY A 413 -4.74 -14.75 20.72
CA GLY A 413 -4.06 -15.20 19.50
C GLY A 413 -2.75 -15.92 19.76
N TYR A 414 -1.73 -15.71 18.92
CA TYR A 414 -0.53 -16.53 18.94
C TYR A 414 0.77 -15.84 18.49
N ILE A 415 1.89 -16.38 18.97
CA ILE A 415 3.26 -16.06 18.55
C ILE A 415 3.98 -17.36 18.24
N GLU A 416 4.41 -17.54 16.99
CA GLU A 416 5.15 -18.72 16.54
C GLU A 416 6.49 -18.34 15.89
N ASN A 417 7.55 -19.04 16.30
CA ASN A 417 8.91 -18.89 15.78
C ASN A 417 9.45 -17.46 16.04
N ALA A 418 9.73 -17.17 17.31
CA ALA A 418 10.23 -15.87 17.76
C ALA A 418 11.38 -16.04 18.76
N SER A 419 12.32 -15.09 18.80
CA SER A 419 13.36 -15.09 19.84
C SER A 419 13.72 -13.71 20.39
N ASP A 420 14.05 -13.66 21.67
CA ASP A 420 14.62 -12.48 22.34
C ASP A 420 13.65 -11.28 22.34
N TRP A 421 12.43 -11.51 22.80
CA TRP A 421 11.41 -10.46 22.93
C TRP A 421 11.26 -10.02 24.37
N THR A 422 11.12 -8.71 24.56
CA THR A 422 10.86 -8.09 25.87
C THR A 422 9.52 -7.38 25.87
N MET A 423 8.83 -7.43 27.00
CA MET A 423 7.52 -6.83 27.21
C MET A 423 7.50 -6.10 28.56
N GLU A 424 7.42 -4.77 28.53
CA GLU A 424 7.29 -3.90 29.70
C GLU A 424 5.89 -3.27 29.69
N ASN A 425 5.06 -3.54 30.71
CA ASN A 425 3.71 -3.00 30.78
C ASN A 425 2.87 -3.30 29.52
N VAL A 426 2.75 -4.59 29.19
CA VAL A 426 1.93 -5.10 28.09
C VAL A 426 0.77 -5.90 28.65
N THR A 427 -0.45 -5.46 28.39
CA THR A 427 -1.68 -6.11 28.85
C THR A 427 -2.62 -6.39 27.69
N ILE A 428 -3.11 -7.62 27.60
CA ILE A 428 -4.16 -8.02 26.67
C ILE A 428 -5.36 -8.48 27.49
N ARG A 429 -6.49 -7.82 27.31
CA ARG A 429 -7.74 -8.14 27.98
C ARG A 429 -8.68 -8.80 26.97
N THR A 430 -9.22 -9.96 27.30
CA THR A 430 -10.10 -10.73 26.40
C THR A 430 -11.30 -11.35 27.11
N ARG A 431 -12.32 -11.77 26.35
CA ARG A 431 -13.52 -12.43 26.92
C ARG A 431 -13.17 -13.73 27.65
N GLY A 432 -12.26 -14.52 27.08
CA GLY A 432 -11.82 -15.80 27.65
C GLY A 432 -10.76 -15.66 28.75
N GLY A 433 -9.88 -14.65 28.64
CA GLY A 433 -8.69 -14.56 29.50
C GLY A 433 -7.61 -15.60 29.16
N GLU A 434 -7.72 -16.28 28.02
CA GLU A 434 -6.80 -17.34 27.60
C GLU A 434 -5.42 -16.75 27.25
N PRO A 435 -4.31 -17.36 27.71
CA PRO A 435 -2.97 -16.85 27.42
C PRO A 435 -2.68 -16.82 25.90
N VAL A 436 -1.76 -15.95 25.49
CA VAL A 436 -1.25 -15.98 24.11
C VAL A 436 -0.58 -17.33 23.87
N ARG A 437 -0.98 -18.02 22.79
CA ARG A 437 -0.39 -19.31 22.43
C ARG A 437 1.02 -19.10 21.87
N MET A 438 2.02 -19.69 22.50
CA MET A 438 3.42 -19.57 22.10
C MET A 438 3.98 -20.90 21.60
N LYS A 439 4.66 -20.90 20.46
CA LYS A 439 5.29 -22.10 19.88
C LYS A 439 6.67 -21.76 19.32
N ASN A 440 7.66 -22.63 19.57
CA ASN A 440 9.05 -22.43 19.13
C ASN A 440 9.59 -21.03 19.48
N CYS A 441 9.29 -20.57 20.70
CA CYS A 441 9.72 -19.27 21.20
C CYS A 441 10.89 -19.44 22.17
N VAL A 442 11.96 -18.67 21.98
CA VAL A 442 13.16 -18.72 22.83
C VAL A 442 13.41 -17.33 23.43
N ASN A 443 13.46 -17.21 24.75
CA ASN A 443 13.61 -15.91 25.44
C ASN A 443 12.53 -14.87 25.05
N VAL A 444 11.28 -15.29 24.90
CA VAL A 444 10.15 -14.40 24.56
C VAL A 444 9.30 -14.20 25.80
N GLN A 445 9.21 -12.96 26.30
CA GLN A 445 8.30 -12.63 27.40
C GLN A 445 6.85 -12.66 26.92
N ALA A 446 5.95 -13.20 27.75
CA ALA A 446 4.51 -13.21 27.47
C ALA A 446 3.84 -11.94 28.02
N PRO A 447 2.79 -11.42 27.37
CA PRO A 447 2.03 -10.30 27.89
C PRO A 447 1.19 -10.73 29.11
N LYS A 448 0.84 -9.78 29.97
CA LYS A 448 -0.19 -10.01 30.99
C LYS A 448 -1.52 -10.21 30.28
N VAL A 449 -2.23 -11.29 30.59
CA VAL A 449 -3.57 -11.53 30.05
C VAL A 449 -4.61 -11.43 31.16
N GLU A 450 -5.68 -10.70 30.88
CA GLU A 450 -6.79 -10.48 31.81
C GLU A 450 -8.11 -10.91 31.16
N LYS A 451 -9.00 -11.50 31.97
CA LYS A 451 -10.36 -11.79 31.56
C LYS A 451 -11.23 -10.55 31.74
N MET A 452 -12.13 -10.28 30.80
CA MET A 452 -13.15 -9.24 30.96
C MET A 452 -14.21 -9.70 31.95
N GLU A 453 -14.51 -8.88 32.95
CA GLU A 453 -15.63 -9.11 33.86
C GLU A 453 -16.91 -8.48 33.28
N GLY A 454 -18.00 -9.25 33.25
CA GLY A 454 -19.35 -8.72 32.99
C GLY A 454 -19.76 -8.45 31.54
N ILE A 455 -19.11 -9.08 30.54
CA ILE A 455 -19.45 -8.97 29.10
C ILE A 455 -19.90 -10.31 28.53
#